data_AF-A0A9E0EL90-F1
#
_entry.id   AF-A0A9E0EL90-F1
#
_cell.length_a   1.000
_cell.length_b   1.000
_cell.length_c   1.000
_cell.angle_alpha   90.00
_cell.angle_beta   90.00
_cell.angle_gamma   90.00
#
_symmetry.space_group_name_H-M   'P 1'
#
loop_
_entity.id
_entity.type
_entity.pdbx_description
1 polymer ?
#
loop_
_entity_poly.entity_id
_entity_poly.type
_entity_poly.pdbx_seq_one_letter_code
_entity_poly.pdbx_strand_id
1 'polypeptide(L)'
;MWDPKYSGEILTFNNSRDAFGVAQYLLGYDVNSTNPDEWRAAEEKLKEQKPLIQSYVMDEVFNKMEAGEAAMAPYYAGDYLTMKQENDDLAFVYPKEGTNKFVDVMCIPSSSENKKAAELFINYMCEPEVALHNANYLGYLCPVTAVLSDDRYEYKDNEVLYPKQEVKTQFFHNLDQDTLDLLSKLWEDLKLA
;
A
#
# COMPACT_ATOMS: atom_id res chain seq x y z
N MET A 1 -6.83 -11.40 8.91
CA MET A 1 -5.35 -11.39 8.99
C MET A 1 -4.76 -12.30 10.08
N TRP A 2 -5.38 -12.48 11.27
CA TRP A 2 -4.87 -13.36 12.37
C TRP A 2 -5.82 -14.52 12.75
N ASP A 3 -6.85 -14.79 11.95
CA ASP A 3 -7.81 -15.85 12.24
C ASP A 3 -7.31 -17.19 11.68
N PRO A 4 -7.09 -18.23 12.52
CA PRO A 4 -6.59 -19.54 12.09
C PRO A 4 -7.47 -20.23 11.04
N LYS A 5 -8.74 -19.84 10.92
CA LYS A 5 -9.64 -20.34 9.86
C LYS A 5 -9.05 -20.15 8.46
N TYR A 6 -8.26 -19.09 8.24
CA TYR A 6 -7.68 -18.74 6.93
C TYR A 6 -6.20 -19.14 6.81
N SER A 7 -5.73 -20.08 7.64
CA SER A 7 -4.34 -20.54 7.59
C SER A 7 -3.98 -21.09 6.21
N GLY A 8 -2.91 -20.57 5.60
CA GLY A 8 -2.47 -20.95 4.24
C GLY A 8 -3.20 -20.21 3.11
N GLU A 9 -4.14 -19.31 3.43
CA GLU A 9 -4.92 -18.53 2.48
C GLU A 9 -4.72 -17.01 2.64
N ILE A 10 -3.73 -16.59 3.45
CA ILE A 10 -3.43 -15.18 3.71
C ILE A 10 -2.13 -14.79 2.99
N LEU A 11 -2.18 -13.74 2.18
CA LEU A 11 -1.00 -13.04 1.68
C LEU A 11 -0.70 -11.83 2.55
N THR A 12 0.56 -11.42 2.61
CA THR A 12 0.97 -10.18 3.28
C THR A 12 2.13 -9.52 2.55
N PHE A 13 2.39 -8.25 2.84
CA PHE A 13 3.42 -7.46 2.16
C PHE A 13 4.83 -8.03 2.39
N ASN A 14 5.61 -8.16 1.31
CA ASN A 14 7.06 -8.32 1.38
C ASN A 14 7.79 -6.95 1.43
N ASN A 15 7.22 -6.00 2.17
CA ASN A 15 7.77 -4.69 2.49
C ASN A 15 7.70 -4.51 4.01
N SER A 16 8.81 -4.17 4.65
CA SER A 16 8.90 -4.08 6.11
C SER A 16 7.99 -3.00 6.69
N ARG A 17 7.89 -1.82 6.06
CA ARG A 17 7.06 -0.71 6.56
C ARG A 17 5.59 -1.06 6.51
N ASP A 18 5.11 -1.64 5.41
CA ASP A 18 3.72 -2.02 5.27
C ASP A 18 3.35 -3.20 6.18
N ALA A 19 4.19 -4.23 6.25
CA ALA A 19 3.95 -5.39 7.11
C ALA A 19 3.87 -4.97 8.59
N PHE A 20 4.83 -4.17 9.08
CA PHE A 20 4.79 -3.65 10.44
C PHE A 20 3.63 -2.67 10.64
N GLY A 21 3.30 -1.86 9.64
CA GLY A 21 2.14 -0.97 9.67
C GLY A 21 0.84 -1.73 9.94
N VAL A 22 0.61 -2.86 9.26
CA VAL A 22 -0.57 -3.72 9.51
C VAL A 22 -0.66 -4.17 10.96
N ALA A 23 0.46 -4.60 11.55
CA ALA A 23 0.51 -5.00 12.96
C ALA A 23 0.36 -3.81 13.93
N GLN A 24 0.94 -2.65 13.61
CA GLN A 24 0.82 -1.44 14.43
C GLN A 24 -0.61 -0.90 14.43
N TYR A 25 -1.30 -0.88 13.29
CA TYR A 25 -2.73 -0.54 13.25
C TYR A 25 -3.55 -1.47 14.14
N LEU A 26 -3.32 -2.80 14.03
CA LEU A 26 -3.98 -3.79 14.89
C LEU A 26 -3.77 -3.51 16.39
N LEU A 27 -2.56 -3.12 16.77
CA LEU A 27 -2.20 -2.79 18.16
C LEU A 27 -2.61 -1.39 18.61
N GLY A 28 -3.07 -0.54 17.67
CA GLY A 28 -3.46 0.84 17.94
C GLY A 28 -2.27 1.80 18.12
N TYR A 29 -1.09 1.45 17.60
CA TYR A 29 0.11 2.27 17.67
C TYR A 29 0.22 3.27 16.51
N ASP A 30 1.08 4.28 16.69
CA ASP A 30 1.49 5.20 15.63
C ASP A 30 2.43 4.46 14.67
N VAL A 31 2.16 4.53 13.36
CA VAL A 31 3.00 3.85 12.36
C VAL A 31 4.36 4.51 12.10
N ASN A 32 4.59 5.63 12.80
CA ASN A 32 5.84 6.37 12.84
C ASN A 32 6.39 6.50 14.26
N SER A 33 5.94 5.64 15.18
CA SER A 33 6.45 5.61 16.55
C SER A 33 7.97 5.50 16.59
N THR A 34 8.59 6.24 17.50
CA THR A 34 10.02 6.12 17.81
C THR A 34 10.23 5.29 19.09
N ASN A 35 9.20 4.60 19.58
CA ASN A 35 9.27 3.73 20.75
C ASN A 35 9.65 2.30 20.34
N PRO A 36 10.86 1.81 20.67
CA PRO A 36 11.30 0.47 20.30
C PRO A 36 10.38 -0.66 20.77
N ASP A 37 9.70 -0.49 21.91
CA ASP A 37 8.82 -1.52 22.46
C ASP A 37 7.56 -1.73 21.60
N GLU A 38 7.07 -0.67 20.94
CA GLU A 38 5.93 -0.76 20.02
C GLU A 38 6.31 -1.53 18.73
N TRP A 39 7.54 -1.35 18.24
CA TRP A 39 8.07 -2.13 17.12
C TRP A 39 8.26 -3.60 17.49
N ARG A 40 8.76 -3.90 18.69
CA ARG A 40 8.90 -5.28 19.18
C ARG A 40 7.54 -5.95 19.36
N ALA A 41 6.56 -5.23 19.91
CA ALA A 41 5.20 -5.75 20.02
C ALA A 41 4.57 -6.05 18.64
N ALA A 42 4.83 -5.20 17.64
CA ALA A 42 4.41 -5.44 16.26
C ALA A 42 5.11 -6.67 15.65
N GLU A 43 6.41 -6.85 15.88
CA GLU A 43 7.16 -8.04 15.47
C GLU A 43 6.54 -9.32 16.06
N GLU A 44 6.23 -9.33 17.35
CA GLU A 44 5.61 -10.49 18.00
C GLU A 44 4.23 -10.81 17.38
N LYS A 45 3.43 -9.79 17.01
CA LYS A 45 2.21 -10.02 16.25
C LYS A 45 2.46 -10.61 14.87
N LEU A 46 3.48 -10.15 14.15
CA LEU A 46 3.82 -10.74 12.86
C LEU A 46 4.35 -12.18 12.99
N LYS A 47 5.07 -12.52 14.07
CA LYS A 47 5.45 -13.90 14.38
C LYS A 47 4.24 -14.78 14.68
N GLU A 48 3.27 -14.28 15.45
CA GLU A 48 1.98 -14.96 15.66
C GLU A 48 1.23 -15.19 14.32
N GLN A 49 1.36 -14.26 13.38
CA GLN A 49 0.73 -14.35 12.06
C GLN A 49 1.42 -15.35 11.13
N LYS A 50 2.76 -15.41 11.19
CA LYS A 50 3.61 -16.15 10.25
C LYS A 50 3.20 -17.61 9.99
N PRO A 51 2.74 -18.43 10.97
CA PRO A 51 2.26 -19.77 10.65
C PRO A 51 0.93 -19.80 9.86
N LEU A 52 0.19 -18.69 9.81
CA LEU A 52 -1.09 -18.58 9.11
C LEU A 52 -0.95 -18.07 7.66
N ILE A 53 0.15 -17.38 7.34
CA ILE A 53 0.33 -16.80 6.01
C ILE A 53 0.72 -17.88 5.00
N GLN A 54 0.23 -17.72 3.77
CA GLN A 54 0.68 -18.48 2.61
C GLN A 54 2.07 -18.00 2.16
N SER A 55 2.22 -16.69 1.97
CA SER A 55 3.47 -16.08 1.50
C SER A 55 3.52 -14.57 1.73
N TYR A 56 4.74 -14.04 1.75
CA TYR A 56 5.01 -12.62 1.64
C TYR A 56 5.16 -12.26 0.15
N VAL A 57 4.42 -11.27 -0.35
CA VAL A 57 4.37 -10.90 -1.77
C VAL A 57 4.45 -9.39 -1.97
N MET A 58 4.88 -8.97 -3.17
CA MET A 58 4.62 -7.64 -3.70
C MET A 58 3.75 -7.81 -4.95
N ASP A 59 4.32 -7.71 -6.15
CA ASP A 59 3.58 -7.78 -7.41
C ASP A 59 2.97 -9.17 -7.66
N GLU A 60 3.45 -10.22 -6.98
CA GLU A 60 2.86 -11.56 -7.08
C GLU A 60 1.43 -11.63 -6.54
N VAL A 61 0.98 -10.61 -5.78
CA VAL A 61 -0.39 -10.52 -5.29
C VAL A 61 -1.42 -10.50 -6.42
N PHE A 62 -1.09 -9.87 -7.57
CA PHE A 62 -1.97 -9.80 -8.74
C PHE A 62 -2.35 -11.20 -9.20
N ASN A 63 -1.35 -11.98 -9.65
CA ASN A 63 -1.55 -13.35 -10.12
C ASN A 63 -2.31 -14.21 -9.11
N LYS A 64 -1.97 -14.09 -7.82
CA LYS A 64 -2.55 -14.95 -6.77
C LYS A 64 -4.00 -14.59 -6.43
N MET A 65 -4.31 -13.32 -6.31
CA MET A 65 -5.67 -12.87 -5.98
C MET A 65 -6.59 -12.99 -7.20
N GLU A 66 -6.10 -12.70 -8.40
CA GLU A 66 -6.85 -12.88 -9.66
C GLU A 66 -7.19 -14.35 -9.90
N ALA A 67 -6.26 -15.28 -9.64
CA ALA A 67 -6.50 -16.71 -9.76
C ALA A 67 -7.28 -17.33 -8.57
N GLY A 68 -7.59 -16.56 -7.53
CA GLY A 68 -8.28 -17.05 -6.33
C GLY A 68 -7.44 -18.02 -5.48
N GLU A 69 -6.10 -17.93 -5.54
CA GLU A 69 -5.18 -18.79 -4.78
C GLU A 69 -5.10 -18.43 -3.29
N ALA A 70 -5.59 -17.25 -2.90
CA ALA A 70 -5.63 -16.78 -1.53
C ALA A 70 -6.96 -16.09 -1.23
N ALA A 71 -7.39 -16.17 0.02
CA ALA A 71 -8.66 -15.59 0.48
C ALA A 71 -8.55 -14.09 0.79
N MET A 72 -7.36 -13.61 1.21
CA MET A 72 -7.16 -12.20 1.55
C MET A 72 -5.71 -11.76 1.44
N ALA A 73 -5.53 -10.48 1.11
CA ALA A 73 -4.26 -9.77 1.12
C ALA A 73 -4.50 -8.31 1.56
N PRO A 74 -3.66 -7.73 2.42
CA PRO A 74 -3.58 -6.28 2.55
C PRO A 74 -2.83 -5.75 1.33
N TYR A 75 -3.44 -4.84 0.58
CA TYR A 75 -2.81 -4.26 -0.61
C TYR A 75 -3.39 -2.89 -0.98
N TYR A 76 -2.82 -2.26 -2.00
CA TYR A 76 -3.14 -0.90 -2.39
C TYR A 76 -4.50 -0.80 -3.11
N ALA A 77 -5.22 0.29 -2.84
CA ALA A 77 -6.59 0.50 -3.32
C ALA A 77 -6.71 0.59 -4.85
N GLY A 78 -5.72 1.21 -5.52
CA GLY A 78 -5.70 1.28 -6.99
C GLY A 78 -5.47 -0.09 -7.62
N ASP A 79 -4.54 -0.88 -7.07
CA ASP A 79 -4.25 -2.22 -7.58
C ASP A 79 -5.41 -3.20 -7.39
N TYR A 80 -6.20 -3.03 -6.33
CA TYR A 80 -7.48 -3.75 -6.20
C TYR A 80 -8.39 -3.52 -7.40
N LEU A 81 -8.49 -2.30 -7.92
CA LEU A 81 -9.36 -1.99 -9.06
C LEU A 81 -8.88 -2.71 -10.32
N THR A 82 -7.58 -2.84 -10.51
CA THR A 82 -6.99 -3.64 -11.59
C THR A 82 -7.31 -5.13 -11.41
N MET A 83 -7.00 -5.71 -10.24
CA MET A 83 -7.27 -7.14 -9.98
C MET A 83 -8.77 -7.48 -10.08
N LYS A 84 -9.65 -6.54 -9.70
CA LYS A 84 -11.10 -6.71 -9.77
C LYS A 84 -11.62 -6.85 -11.20
N GLN A 85 -10.91 -6.30 -12.19
CA GLN A 85 -11.28 -6.48 -13.60
C GLN A 85 -11.09 -7.92 -14.07
N GLU A 86 -10.12 -8.64 -13.48
CA GLU A 86 -9.81 -10.04 -13.82
C GLU A 86 -10.56 -11.04 -12.92
N ASN A 87 -10.86 -10.66 -11.67
CA ASN A 87 -11.60 -11.51 -10.74
C ASN A 87 -12.76 -10.75 -10.05
N ASP A 88 -13.98 -11.05 -10.50
CA ASP A 88 -15.18 -10.38 -10.02
C ASP A 88 -15.58 -10.72 -8.58
N ASP A 89 -15.03 -11.77 -7.98
CA ASP A 89 -15.32 -12.16 -6.59
C ASP A 89 -14.52 -11.35 -5.56
N LEU A 90 -13.54 -10.55 -6.00
CA LEU A 90 -12.72 -9.74 -5.11
C LEU A 90 -13.51 -8.58 -4.49
N ALA A 91 -13.32 -8.39 -3.18
CA ALA A 91 -13.88 -7.28 -2.42
C ALA A 91 -12.77 -6.48 -1.73
N PHE A 92 -13.00 -5.18 -1.55
CA PHE A 92 -12.09 -4.28 -0.84
C PHE A 92 -12.73 -3.76 0.44
N VAL A 93 -11.93 -3.62 1.50
CA VAL A 93 -12.37 -3.05 2.77
C VAL A 93 -11.26 -2.23 3.40
N TYR A 94 -11.65 -1.09 3.97
CA TYR A 94 -10.79 -0.33 4.86
C TYR A 94 -10.87 -0.89 6.29
N PRO A 95 -9.76 -1.33 6.90
CA PRO A 95 -9.76 -1.79 8.29
C PRO A 95 -10.19 -0.69 9.25
N LYS A 96 -11.02 -1.02 10.25
CA LYS A 96 -11.50 -0.07 11.27
C LYS A 96 -10.37 0.47 12.15
N GLU A 97 -9.30 -0.31 12.29
CA GLU A 97 -8.11 0.01 13.08
C GLU A 97 -7.31 1.17 12.47
N GLY A 98 -7.34 1.27 11.14
CA GLY A 98 -6.68 2.28 10.33
C GLY A 98 -5.93 1.67 9.13
N THR A 99 -5.50 2.53 8.21
CA THR A 99 -4.68 2.15 7.06
C THR A 99 -3.64 3.22 6.74
N ASN A 100 -2.61 2.85 5.98
CA ASN A 100 -1.70 3.82 5.39
C ASN A 100 -2.43 4.68 4.35
N LYS A 101 -2.09 5.97 4.31
CA LYS A 101 -2.30 6.86 3.17
C LYS A 101 -0.94 7.29 2.65
N PHE A 102 -0.74 7.25 1.34
CA PHE A 102 0.53 7.58 0.72
C PHE A 102 0.34 8.48 -0.50
N VAL A 103 1.44 9.08 -0.94
CA VAL A 103 1.55 9.86 -2.17
C VAL A 103 2.87 9.51 -2.81
N ASP A 104 2.83 9.04 -4.04
CA ASP A 104 4.03 8.87 -4.86
C ASP A 104 4.32 10.18 -5.60
N VAL A 105 5.60 10.54 -5.63
CA VAL A 105 6.07 11.80 -6.22
C VAL A 105 7.24 11.55 -7.17
N MET A 106 7.22 12.24 -8.32
CA MET A 106 8.36 12.28 -9.22
C MET A 106 9.43 13.24 -8.66
N CYS A 107 10.63 12.72 -8.43
CA CYS A 107 11.79 13.50 -7.99
C CYS A 107 12.91 13.43 -9.05
N ILE A 108 13.68 14.52 -9.19
CA ILE A 108 14.90 14.53 -10.01
C ILE A 108 16.10 14.34 -9.07
N PRO A 109 16.84 13.22 -9.18
CA PRO A 109 18.04 13.00 -8.37
C PRO A 109 19.08 14.11 -8.59
N SER A 110 19.80 14.50 -7.53
CA SER A 110 20.85 15.51 -7.61
C SER A 110 22.01 15.11 -8.53
N SER A 111 22.18 13.81 -8.76
CA SER A 111 23.15 13.21 -9.67
C SER A 111 22.66 13.09 -11.13
N SER A 112 21.46 13.58 -11.46
CA SER A 112 20.90 13.43 -12.81
C SER A 112 21.73 14.18 -13.86
N GLU A 113 22.24 13.44 -14.84
CA GLU A 113 22.95 14.00 -16.00
C GLU A 113 22.01 14.65 -17.02
N ASN A 114 20.70 14.34 -16.94
CA ASN A 114 19.69 14.75 -17.91
C ASN A 114 18.52 15.51 -17.25
N LYS A 115 18.83 16.44 -16.34
CA LYS A 115 17.84 17.21 -15.58
C LYS A 115 16.75 17.83 -16.47
N LYS A 116 17.13 18.42 -17.62
CA LYS A 116 16.16 19.08 -18.50
C LYS A 116 15.14 18.11 -19.09
N ALA A 117 15.57 16.91 -19.47
CA ALA A 117 14.66 15.88 -19.97
C ALA A 117 13.71 15.39 -18.87
N ALA A 118 14.22 15.22 -17.64
CA ALA A 118 13.39 14.85 -16.50
C ALA A 118 12.32 15.91 -16.17
N GLU A 119 12.68 17.21 -16.22
CA GLU A 119 11.71 18.31 -16.07
C GLU A 119 10.63 18.29 -17.16
N LEU A 120 11.02 18.02 -18.42
CA LEU A 120 10.07 17.91 -19.53
C LEU A 120 9.13 16.71 -19.36
N PHE A 121 9.64 15.57 -18.87
CA PHE A 121 8.82 14.41 -18.59
C PHE A 121 7.81 14.67 -17.46
N ILE A 122 8.26 15.29 -16.36
CA ILE A 122 7.36 15.69 -15.27
C ILE A 122 6.29 16.64 -15.79
N ASN A 123 6.67 17.62 -16.61
CA ASN A 123 5.70 18.54 -17.22
C ASN A 123 4.67 17.79 -18.08
N TYR A 124 5.11 16.86 -18.91
CA TYR A 124 4.23 16.03 -19.74
C TYR A 124 3.25 15.20 -18.89
N MET A 125 3.73 14.55 -17.82
CA MET A 125 2.87 13.77 -16.91
C MET A 125 1.84 14.65 -16.17
N CYS A 126 2.09 15.95 -16.04
CA CYS A 126 1.16 16.91 -15.46
C CYS A 126 0.16 17.51 -16.47
N GLU A 127 0.30 17.24 -17.77
CA GLU A 127 -0.68 17.68 -18.75
C GLU A 127 -2.03 16.98 -18.52
N PRO A 128 -3.17 17.70 -18.49
CA PRO A 128 -4.46 17.12 -18.10
C PRO A 128 -4.85 15.86 -18.87
N GLU A 129 -4.63 15.83 -20.19
CA GLU A 129 -4.95 14.67 -21.03
C GLU A 129 -4.09 13.45 -20.69
N VAL A 130 -2.80 13.68 -20.43
CA VAL A 130 -1.85 12.62 -20.06
C VAL A 130 -2.18 12.09 -18.67
N ALA A 131 -2.43 12.98 -17.72
CA ALA A 131 -2.81 12.63 -16.36
C ALA A 131 -4.14 11.86 -16.32
N LEU A 132 -5.13 12.26 -17.15
CA LEU A 132 -6.41 11.56 -17.28
C LEU A 132 -6.21 10.13 -17.81
N HIS A 133 -5.46 9.96 -18.90
CA HIS A 133 -5.17 8.63 -19.43
C HIS A 133 -4.46 7.76 -18.41
N ASN A 134 -3.48 8.31 -17.70
CA ASN A 134 -2.76 7.57 -16.65
C ASN A 134 -3.67 7.19 -15.47
N ALA A 135 -4.57 8.09 -15.05
CA ALA A 135 -5.51 7.84 -13.96
C ALA A 135 -6.55 6.77 -14.31
N ASN A 136 -7.10 6.80 -15.53
CA ASN A 136 -8.03 5.77 -16.01
C ASN A 136 -7.33 4.42 -16.19
N TYR A 137 -6.07 4.41 -16.64
CA TYR A 137 -5.33 3.17 -16.85
C TYR A 137 -4.94 2.50 -15.52
N LEU A 138 -4.44 3.26 -14.54
CA LEU A 138 -3.89 2.70 -13.30
C LEU A 138 -4.92 2.57 -12.16
N GLY A 139 -6.01 3.33 -12.18
CA GLY A 139 -7.00 3.29 -11.10
C GLY A 139 -6.56 3.94 -9.78
N TYR A 140 -5.51 4.78 -9.80
CA TYR A 140 -5.10 5.56 -8.63
C TYR A 140 -5.70 6.97 -8.60
N LEU A 141 -5.77 7.54 -7.40
CA LEU A 141 -6.20 8.93 -7.21
C LEU A 141 -5.27 9.90 -7.93
N CYS A 142 -5.85 10.70 -8.84
CA CYS A 142 -5.11 11.71 -9.58
C CYS A 142 -5.05 13.04 -8.79
N PRO A 143 -3.86 13.62 -8.56
CA PRO A 143 -3.74 14.93 -7.91
C PRO A 143 -3.99 16.11 -8.87
N VAL A 144 -4.08 15.87 -10.19
CA VAL A 144 -4.32 16.92 -11.19
C VAL A 144 -5.80 17.29 -11.17
N THR A 145 -6.12 18.47 -10.63
CA THR A 145 -7.50 18.91 -10.40
C THR A 145 -8.36 18.97 -11.67
N ALA A 146 -7.75 19.24 -12.82
CA ALA A 146 -8.46 19.23 -14.11
C ALA A 146 -9.03 17.84 -14.46
N VAL A 147 -8.35 16.76 -14.06
CA VAL A 147 -8.83 15.37 -14.25
C VAL A 147 -10.07 15.11 -13.40
N LEU A 148 -10.10 15.61 -12.17
CA LEU A 148 -11.24 15.40 -11.26
C LEU A 148 -12.53 16.06 -11.74
N SER A 149 -12.43 17.11 -12.55
CA SER A 149 -13.56 17.79 -13.19
C SER A 149 -13.88 17.27 -14.60
N ASP A 150 -13.10 16.34 -15.13
CA ASP A 150 -13.29 15.81 -16.49
C ASP A 150 -14.35 14.70 -16.48
N ASP A 151 -15.35 14.80 -17.35
CA ASP A 151 -16.43 13.81 -17.44
C ASP A 151 -15.95 12.45 -17.94
N ARG A 152 -14.77 12.37 -18.56
CA ARG A 152 -14.13 11.14 -19.03
C ARG A 152 -13.38 10.40 -17.91
N TYR A 153 -13.25 10.99 -16.71
CA TYR A 153 -12.60 10.31 -15.59
C TYR A 153 -13.50 9.22 -15.04
N GLU A 154 -13.06 7.96 -15.18
CA GLU A 154 -13.90 6.78 -14.93
C GLU A 154 -14.12 6.51 -13.44
N TYR A 155 -13.19 6.94 -12.59
CA TYR A 155 -13.20 6.62 -11.16
C TYR A 155 -13.76 7.73 -10.27
N LYS A 156 -14.32 8.81 -10.83
CA LYS A 156 -14.79 9.99 -10.07
C LYS A 156 -15.78 9.68 -8.94
N ASP A 157 -16.59 8.63 -9.11
CA ASP A 157 -17.61 8.19 -8.13
C ASP A 157 -17.26 6.84 -7.48
N ASN A 158 -16.03 6.34 -7.68
CA ASN A 158 -15.61 5.05 -7.16
C ASN A 158 -15.44 5.11 -5.62
N GLU A 159 -16.24 4.36 -4.87
CA GLU A 159 -16.23 4.40 -3.40
C GLU A 159 -14.97 3.81 -2.74
N VAL A 160 -14.17 3.02 -3.48
CA VAL A 160 -12.86 2.59 -2.99
C VAL A 160 -11.90 3.77 -2.99
N LEU A 161 -11.87 4.58 -4.06
CA LEU A 161 -10.98 5.75 -4.13
C LEU A 161 -11.51 6.96 -3.37
N TYR A 162 -12.83 7.14 -3.37
CA TYR A 162 -13.55 8.25 -2.75
C TYR A 162 -14.57 7.73 -1.73
N PRO A 163 -14.11 7.17 -0.60
CA PRO A 163 -15.00 6.59 0.40
C PRO A 163 -15.94 7.63 0.98
N LYS A 164 -17.23 7.27 1.08
CA LYS A 164 -18.27 8.13 1.69
C LYS A 164 -18.12 8.30 3.20
N GLN A 165 -17.52 7.30 3.84
CA GLN A 165 -17.22 7.32 5.26
C GLN A 165 -15.77 7.74 5.48
N GLU A 166 -15.52 8.41 6.59
CA GLU A 166 -14.16 8.75 6.98
C GLU A 166 -13.35 7.48 7.23
N VAL A 167 -12.21 7.36 6.55
CA VAL A 167 -11.25 6.29 6.75
C VAL A 167 -10.17 6.79 7.69
N LYS A 168 -9.90 6.04 8.77
CA LYS A 168 -8.80 6.37 9.67
C LYS A 168 -7.48 6.09 8.96
N THR A 169 -6.69 7.14 8.71
CA THR A 169 -5.44 7.02 7.96
C THR A 169 -4.25 7.66 8.66
N GLN A 170 -3.06 7.13 8.41
CA GLN A 170 -1.78 7.78 8.75
C GLN A 170 -0.84 7.76 7.54
N PHE A 171 -0.02 8.80 7.39
CA PHE A 171 1.06 8.81 6.41
C PHE A 171 2.30 8.14 7.00
N PHE A 172 3.07 7.43 6.19
CA PHE A 172 4.43 7.10 6.60
C PHE A 172 5.32 8.33 6.50
N HIS A 173 6.11 8.53 7.55
CA HIS A 173 7.17 9.51 7.62
C HIS A 173 8.53 8.82 7.52
N ASN A 174 9.54 9.62 7.21
CA ASN A 174 10.92 9.15 7.35
C ASN A 174 11.20 8.98 8.85
N LEU A 175 11.61 7.78 9.23
CA LEU A 175 11.98 7.46 10.60
C LEU A 175 13.42 7.93 10.85
N ASP A 176 13.78 8.16 12.11
CA ASP A 176 15.18 8.36 12.46
C ASP A 176 16.01 7.08 12.21
N GLN A 177 17.33 7.24 12.13
CA GLN A 177 18.23 6.14 11.77
C GLN A 177 18.15 4.97 12.77
N ASP A 178 18.04 5.26 14.07
CA ASP A 178 17.98 4.20 15.10
C ASP A 178 16.72 3.34 14.94
N THR A 179 15.59 3.98 14.61
CA THR A 179 14.33 3.30 14.33
C THR A 179 14.37 2.53 13.01
N LEU A 180 15.02 3.06 11.96
CA LEU A 180 15.22 2.35 10.69
C LEU A 180 16.09 1.10 10.87
N ASP A 181 17.18 1.21 11.63
CA ASP A 181 18.09 0.10 11.93
C ASP A 181 17.35 -0.98 12.75
N LEU A 182 16.56 -0.56 13.73
CA LEU A 182 15.70 -1.46 14.50
C LEU A 182 14.72 -2.20 13.59
N LEU A 183 13.95 -1.48 12.77
CA LEU A 183 12.97 -2.09 11.85
C LEU A 183 13.66 -3.10 10.91
N SER A 184 14.82 -2.74 10.36
CA SER A 184 15.57 -3.59 9.45
C SER A 184 15.95 -4.91 10.13
N LYS A 185 16.47 -4.83 11.37
CA LYS A 185 16.79 -6.01 12.17
C LYS A 185 15.56 -6.86 12.48
N LEU A 186 14.47 -6.26 12.96
CA LEU A 186 13.25 -7.01 13.31
C LEU A 186 12.62 -7.67 12.08
N TRP A 187 12.72 -7.04 10.91
CA TRP A 187 12.29 -7.63 9.65
C TRP A 187 13.13 -8.84 9.27
N GLU A 188 14.46 -8.76 9.37
CA GLU A 188 15.35 -9.89 9.13
C GLU A 188 15.05 -11.06 10.09
N ASP A 189 14.95 -10.77 11.39
CA ASP A 189 14.61 -11.75 12.43
C ASP A 189 13.26 -12.42 12.14
N LEU A 190 12.23 -11.63 11.79
CA LEU A 190 10.92 -12.15 11.39
C LEU A 190 11.01 -13.05 10.16
N LYS A 191 11.81 -12.71 9.16
CA LYS A 191 11.92 -13.51 7.92
C LYS A 191 12.65 -14.83 8.16
N LEU A 192 13.61 -14.86 9.08
CA LEU A 192 14.39 -16.07 9.44
C LEU A 192 13.68 -17.03 10.40
N ALA A 193 12.77 -16.53 11.24
CA ALA A 193 12.03 -17.32 12.24
C ALA A 193 11.18 -18.45 11.65
#